data_AF-A0A069PHT3-F1
#
_entry.id   AF-A0A069PHT3-F1
#
_cell.length_a   1.000
_cell.length_b   1.000
_cell.length_c   1.000
_cell.angle_alpha   90.00
_cell.angle_beta   90.00
_cell.angle_gamma   90.00
#
_symmetry.space_group_name_H-M   'P 1'
#
loop_
_entity.id
_entity.type
_entity.pdbx_description
1 polymer ?
#
loop_
_entity_poly.entity_id
_entity_poly.type
_entity_poly.pdbx_seq_one_letter_code
_entity_poly.pdbx_strand_id
1 'polypeptide(L)'
;MREIWIGVVAALLLSISGCGYNTIQSQEEQVKASWSEVLNQYQRRADLVPNLVSTVKGYASQEKEVLIRVTEARARVGSVQATPELINDPQAFAKFDAAQADLSSSLSRLLVVSENYPQLKSDALFRDLQAQLEGTENRIAVARNRYIKAVQDYNTTVRSFPTNLTASAFGYKEKPNFSVRNEAEISRPPTVDFSTSPTPASGAGK
;
A
#
# COMPACT_ATOMS: atom_id res chain seq x y z
N MET A 1 58.73 2.68 -10.92
CA MET A 1 57.57 1.92 -11.47
C MET A 1 56.97 0.94 -10.46
N ARG A 2 57.76 0.06 -9.82
CA ARG A 2 57.22 -0.93 -8.85
C ARG A 2 56.44 -0.31 -7.68
N GLU A 3 56.95 0.76 -7.08
CA GLU A 3 56.28 1.52 -6.00
C GLU A 3 54.93 2.13 -6.43
N ILE A 4 54.83 2.61 -7.67
CA ILE A 4 53.60 3.19 -8.22
C ILE A 4 52.54 2.09 -8.42
N TRP A 5 52.95 0.92 -8.92
CA TRP A 5 52.06 -0.23 -9.07
C TRP A 5 51.57 -0.77 -7.72
N ILE A 6 52.42 -0.79 -6.68
CA ILE A 6 52.02 -1.18 -5.33
C ILE A 6 51.00 -0.19 -4.75
N GLY A 7 51.21 1.11 -4.94
CA GLY A 7 50.24 2.15 -4.53
C GLY A 7 48.89 2.02 -5.25
N VAL A 8 48.91 1.72 -6.55
CA VAL A 8 47.68 1.49 -7.35
C VAL A 8 46.96 0.22 -6.91
N VAL A 9 47.66 -0.88 -6.67
CA VAL A 9 47.05 -2.15 -6.20
C VAL A 9 46.50 -2.02 -4.79
N ALA A 10 47.20 -1.32 -3.88
CA ALA A 10 46.70 -1.05 -2.54
C ALA A 10 45.46 -0.15 -2.55
N ALA A 11 45.45 0.89 -3.40
CA ALA A 11 44.26 1.72 -3.62
C ALA A 11 43.10 0.92 -4.22
N LEU A 12 43.37 0.00 -5.16
CA LEU A 12 42.35 -0.86 -5.76
C LEU A 12 41.76 -1.83 -4.72
N LEU A 13 42.60 -2.45 -3.89
CA LEU A 13 42.18 -3.38 -2.83
C LEU A 13 41.36 -2.68 -1.75
N LEU A 14 41.75 -1.46 -1.34
CA LEU A 14 40.96 -0.63 -0.42
C LEU A 14 39.64 -0.15 -1.06
N SER A 15 39.62 0.07 -2.38
CA SER A 15 38.41 0.44 -3.11
C SER A 15 37.36 -0.68 -3.12
N ILE A 16 37.80 -1.95 -3.22
CA ILE A 16 36.89 -3.12 -3.26
C ILE A 16 36.09 -3.26 -1.95
N SER A 17 36.65 -2.89 -0.80
CA SER A 17 35.96 -2.92 0.49
C SER A 17 34.93 -1.79 0.68
N GLY A 18 35.02 -0.71 -0.10
CA GLY A 18 34.16 0.48 0.00
C GLY A 18 33.05 0.59 -1.05
N CYS A 19 32.96 -0.36 -2.00
CA CYS A 19 32.01 -0.33 -3.11
C CYS A 19 30.53 -0.58 -2.72
N GLY A 20 30.24 -0.86 -1.45
CA GLY A 20 28.86 -0.98 -0.94
C GLY A 20 28.09 -2.22 -1.40
N TYR A 21 28.71 -3.20 -2.09
CA TYR A 21 28.04 -4.41 -2.59
C TYR A 21 27.30 -5.18 -1.48
N ASN A 22 27.98 -5.47 -0.37
CA ASN A 22 27.36 -6.19 0.76
C ASN A 22 26.24 -5.37 1.42
N THR A 23 26.35 -4.04 1.42
CA THR A 23 25.30 -3.14 1.91
C THR A 23 24.07 -3.21 1.01
N ILE A 24 24.24 -3.17 -0.31
CA ILE A 24 23.15 -3.32 -1.28
C ILE A 24 22.45 -4.67 -1.07
N GLN A 25 23.22 -5.76 -0.97
CA GLN A 25 22.68 -7.11 -0.75
C GLN A 25 21.87 -7.21 0.56
N SER A 26 22.42 -6.71 1.66
CA SER A 26 21.74 -6.70 2.95
C SER A 26 20.45 -5.88 2.91
N GLN A 27 20.47 -4.71 2.27
CA GLN A 27 19.30 -3.85 2.14
C GLN A 27 18.25 -4.46 1.20
N GLU A 28 18.66 -5.15 0.13
CA GLU A 28 17.73 -5.86 -0.75
C GLU A 28 16.98 -6.98 -0.01
N GLU A 29 17.68 -7.76 0.80
CA GLU A 29 17.04 -8.77 1.65
C GLU A 29 16.10 -8.14 2.69
N GLN A 30 16.46 -6.98 3.24
CA GLN A 30 15.57 -6.22 4.13
C GLN A 30 14.29 -5.73 3.42
N VAL A 31 14.41 -5.29 2.16
CA VAL A 31 13.25 -4.91 1.32
C VAL A 31 12.38 -6.14 1.07
N LYS A 32 12.95 -7.28 0.66
CA LYS A 32 12.19 -8.53 0.43
C LYS A 32 11.47 -9.00 1.70
N ALA A 33 12.15 -8.99 2.85
CA ALA A 33 11.56 -9.40 4.11
C ALA A 33 10.39 -8.49 4.53
N SER A 34 10.56 -7.16 4.40
CA SER A 34 9.48 -6.21 4.70
C SER A 34 8.32 -6.30 3.70
N TRP A 35 8.60 -6.64 2.43
CA TRP A 35 7.57 -6.89 1.43
C TRP A 35 6.75 -8.15 1.74
N SER A 36 7.40 -9.25 2.12
CA SER A 36 6.69 -10.47 2.56
C SER A 36 5.75 -10.19 3.74
N GLU A 37 6.16 -9.34 4.67
CA GLU A 37 5.28 -8.92 5.77
C GLU A 37 4.06 -8.14 5.27
N VAL A 38 4.24 -7.23 4.30
CA VAL A 38 3.12 -6.53 3.64
C VAL A 38 2.15 -7.53 2.99
N LEU A 39 2.68 -8.52 2.28
CA LEU A 39 1.87 -9.56 1.64
C LEU A 39 1.06 -10.38 2.65
N ASN A 40 1.66 -10.75 3.78
CA ASN A 40 0.99 -11.50 4.84
C ASN A 40 -0.23 -10.74 5.38
N GLN A 41 -0.09 -9.43 5.62
CA GLN A 41 -1.20 -8.63 6.14
C GLN A 41 -2.31 -8.43 5.09
N TYR A 42 -1.95 -8.22 3.82
CA TYR A 42 -2.93 -8.13 2.74
C TYR A 42 -3.66 -9.45 2.47
N GLN A 43 -2.96 -10.59 2.58
CA GLN A 43 -3.56 -11.91 2.47
C GLN A 43 -4.60 -12.12 3.57
N ARG A 44 -4.23 -11.84 4.83
CA ARG A 44 -5.17 -11.91 5.96
C ARG A 44 -6.44 -11.09 5.71
N ARG A 45 -6.29 -9.86 5.21
CA ARG A 45 -7.45 -9.01 4.88
C ARG A 45 -8.34 -9.69 3.84
N ALA A 46 -7.77 -10.20 2.75
CA ALA A 46 -8.52 -10.87 1.69
C ALA A 46 -9.23 -12.15 2.17
N ASP A 47 -8.69 -12.83 3.17
CA ASP A 47 -9.27 -14.04 3.78
C ASP A 47 -10.46 -13.74 4.70
N LEU A 48 -10.52 -12.55 5.28
CA LEU A 48 -11.65 -12.12 6.12
C LEU A 48 -12.88 -11.68 5.29
N VAL A 49 -12.67 -11.20 4.06
CA VAL A 49 -13.73 -10.62 3.22
C VAL A 49 -14.90 -11.59 2.96
N PRO A 50 -14.70 -12.87 2.61
CA PRO A 50 -15.83 -13.78 2.36
C PRO A 50 -16.73 -13.96 3.57
N ASN A 51 -16.16 -14.07 4.76
CA ASN A 51 -16.91 -14.19 6.00
C ASN A 51 -17.70 -12.91 6.28
N LEU A 52 -17.08 -11.73 6.10
CA LEU A 52 -17.78 -10.46 6.22
C LEU A 52 -18.96 -10.34 5.24
N VAL A 53 -18.73 -10.64 3.96
CA VAL A 53 -19.76 -10.59 2.92
C VAL A 53 -20.90 -11.55 3.23
N SER A 54 -20.60 -12.76 3.70
CA SER A 54 -21.61 -13.75 4.11
C SER A 54 -22.48 -13.24 5.26
N THR A 55 -21.85 -12.70 6.31
CA THR A 55 -22.57 -12.13 7.46
C THR A 55 -23.44 -10.96 7.05
N VAL A 56 -22.91 -9.98 6.29
CA VAL A 56 -23.72 -8.83 5.83
C VAL A 56 -24.87 -9.28 4.94
N LYS A 57 -24.65 -10.25 4.04
CA LYS A 57 -25.70 -10.77 3.15
C LYS A 57 -26.89 -11.39 3.92
N GLY A 58 -26.65 -11.94 5.12
CA GLY A 58 -27.72 -12.47 5.98
C GLY A 58 -28.73 -11.40 6.45
N TYR A 59 -28.28 -10.16 6.62
CA TYR A 59 -29.11 -9.05 7.14
C TYR A 59 -29.50 -8.02 6.08
N ALA A 60 -28.61 -7.80 5.10
CA ALA A 60 -28.70 -6.74 4.11
C ALA A 60 -28.64 -7.30 2.67
N SER A 61 -29.36 -8.40 2.41
CA SER A 61 -29.37 -9.06 1.08
C SER A 61 -29.86 -8.17 -0.08
N GLN A 62 -30.54 -7.06 0.25
CA GLN A 62 -31.03 -6.05 -0.69
C GLN A 62 -29.90 -5.16 -1.22
N GLU A 63 -28.78 -5.05 -0.49
CA GLU A 63 -27.59 -4.24 -0.82
C GLU A 63 -26.69 -4.93 -1.84
N LYS A 64 -27.30 -5.43 -2.92
CA LYS A 64 -26.63 -6.25 -3.94
C LYS A 64 -25.47 -5.52 -4.59
N GLU A 65 -25.64 -4.24 -4.94
CA GLU A 65 -24.61 -3.44 -5.59
C GLU A 65 -23.34 -3.34 -4.73
N VAL A 66 -23.52 -3.15 -3.42
CA VAL A 66 -22.41 -3.01 -2.47
C VAL A 66 -21.70 -4.35 -2.28
N LEU A 67 -22.45 -5.43 -2.09
CA LEU A 67 -21.90 -6.78 -1.94
C LEU A 67 -21.15 -7.26 -3.20
N ILE A 68 -21.69 -6.95 -4.38
CA ILE A 68 -21.05 -7.23 -5.68
C ILE A 68 -19.74 -6.45 -5.77
N ARG A 69 -19.74 -5.13 -5.49
CA ARG A 69 -18.53 -4.31 -5.53
C ARG A 69 -17.42 -4.85 -4.63
N VAL A 70 -17.74 -5.25 -3.40
CA VAL A 70 -16.75 -5.84 -2.47
C VAL A 70 -16.21 -7.17 -3.01
N THR A 71 -17.09 -8.01 -3.57
CA THR A 71 -16.70 -9.30 -4.16
C THR A 71 -15.78 -9.12 -5.36
N GLU A 72 -16.12 -8.18 -6.25
CA GLU A 72 -15.29 -7.82 -7.41
C GLU A 72 -13.96 -7.22 -7.00
N ALA A 73 -13.94 -6.31 -6.02
CA ALA A 73 -12.70 -5.72 -5.51
C ALA A 73 -11.78 -6.78 -4.91
N ARG A 74 -12.33 -7.76 -4.17
CA ARG A 74 -11.58 -8.93 -3.68
C ARG A 74 -11.03 -9.77 -4.85
N ALA A 75 -11.85 -10.03 -5.87
CA ALA A 75 -11.41 -10.78 -7.05
C ALA A 75 -10.28 -10.05 -7.79
N ARG A 76 -10.35 -8.72 -7.91
CA ARG A 76 -9.26 -7.89 -8.46
C ARG A 76 -7.98 -8.05 -7.66
N VAL A 77 -8.04 -8.02 -6.33
CA VAL A 77 -6.87 -8.30 -5.48
C VAL A 77 -6.28 -9.69 -5.76
N GLY A 78 -7.12 -10.72 -5.84
CA GLY A 78 -6.67 -12.09 -6.16
C GLY A 78 -6.10 -12.27 -7.57
N SER A 79 -6.49 -11.41 -8.52
CA SER A 79 -5.96 -11.44 -9.89
C SER A 79 -4.56 -10.86 -10.02
N VAL A 80 -4.12 -10.04 -9.05
CA VAL A 80 -2.76 -9.51 -9.03
C VAL A 80 -1.86 -10.52 -8.33
N GLN A 81 -0.90 -11.05 -9.09
CA GLN A 81 0.03 -12.04 -8.58
C GLN A 81 1.01 -11.38 -7.61
N ALA A 82 0.72 -11.47 -6.32
CA ALA A 82 1.46 -10.79 -5.27
C ALA A 82 2.69 -11.61 -4.86
N THR A 83 3.67 -11.70 -5.77
CA THR A 83 4.91 -12.47 -5.53
C THR A 83 5.98 -11.62 -4.84
N PRO A 84 6.99 -12.24 -4.22
CA PRO A 84 8.15 -11.53 -3.69
C PRO A 84 8.91 -10.70 -4.75
N GLU A 85 8.82 -11.08 -6.02
CA GLU A 85 9.52 -10.42 -7.13
C GLU A 85 8.76 -9.22 -7.71
N LEU A 86 7.50 -9.03 -7.34
CA LEU A 86 6.66 -7.93 -7.83
C LEU A 86 7.29 -6.55 -7.55
N ILE A 87 8.06 -6.41 -6.47
CA ILE A 87 8.84 -5.21 -6.14
C ILE A 87 9.99 -4.92 -7.12
N ASN A 88 10.21 -5.74 -8.15
CA ASN A 88 11.15 -5.46 -9.23
C ASN A 88 10.45 -4.89 -10.47
N ASP A 89 9.12 -4.86 -10.49
CA ASP A 89 8.31 -4.32 -11.58
C ASP A 89 7.42 -3.16 -11.05
N PRO A 90 7.78 -1.90 -11.33
CA PRO A 90 7.00 -0.74 -10.92
C PRO A 90 5.54 -0.74 -11.41
N GLN A 91 5.26 -1.30 -12.59
CA GLN A 91 3.90 -1.36 -13.12
C GLN A 91 3.07 -2.41 -12.39
N ALA A 92 3.64 -3.58 -12.13
CA ALA A 92 2.98 -4.61 -11.33
C ALA A 92 2.74 -4.11 -9.89
N PHE A 93 3.71 -3.41 -9.30
CA PHE A 93 3.56 -2.77 -7.99
C PHE A 93 2.42 -1.75 -7.96
N ALA A 94 2.33 -0.86 -8.95
CA ALA A 94 1.25 0.11 -9.04
C ALA A 94 -0.13 -0.56 -9.18
N LYS A 95 -0.24 -1.64 -9.98
CA LYS A 95 -1.47 -2.43 -10.11
C LYS A 95 -1.86 -3.11 -8.80
N PHE A 96 -0.88 -3.69 -8.09
CA PHE A 96 -1.10 -4.27 -6.77
C PHE A 96 -1.63 -3.24 -5.79
N ASP A 97 -0.93 -2.11 -5.64
CA ASP A 97 -1.39 -1.04 -4.74
C ASP A 97 -2.80 -0.61 -5.15
N ALA A 98 -3.05 -0.26 -6.42
CA ALA A 98 -4.36 0.13 -6.93
C ALA A 98 -5.49 -0.81 -6.47
N ALA A 99 -5.33 -2.12 -6.72
CA ALA A 99 -6.30 -3.15 -6.32
C ALA A 99 -6.52 -3.17 -4.79
N GLN A 100 -5.46 -3.01 -3.99
CA GLN A 100 -5.56 -3.00 -2.53
C GLN A 100 -6.37 -1.82 -1.97
N ALA A 101 -6.30 -0.60 -2.51
CA ALA A 101 -7.22 0.45 -2.00
C ALA A 101 -8.60 0.43 -2.62
N ASP A 102 -8.77 -0.16 -3.82
CA ASP A 102 -10.12 -0.40 -4.32
C ASP A 102 -10.89 -1.34 -3.38
N LEU A 103 -10.22 -2.38 -2.86
CA LEU A 103 -10.79 -3.22 -1.80
C LEU A 103 -11.05 -2.42 -0.52
N SER A 104 -10.10 -1.60 -0.06
CA SER A 104 -10.28 -0.77 1.14
C SER A 104 -11.48 0.17 1.02
N SER A 105 -11.61 0.90 -0.09
CA SER A 105 -12.73 1.78 -0.42
C SER A 105 -14.06 1.02 -0.46
N SER A 106 -14.08 -0.17 -1.06
CA SER A 106 -15.27 -1.01 -1.11
C SER A 106 -15.70 -1.48 0.28
N LEU A 107 -14.75 -1.85 1.13
CA LEU A 107 -15.02 -2.20 2.54
C LEU A 107 -15.53 -1.00 3.33
N SER A 108 -14.97 0.20 3.16
CA SER A 108 -15.48 1.41 3.81
C SER A 108 -16.94 1.70 3.45
N ARG A 109 -17.31 1.54 2.17
CA ARG A 109 -18.71 1.68 1.71
C ARG A 109 -19.63 0.64 2.32
N LEU A 110 -19.18 -0.62 2.41
CA LEU A 110 -19.92 -1.69 3.07
C LEU A 110 -20.20 -1.38 4.54
N LEU A 111 -19.21 -0.81 5.25
CA LEU A 111 -19.37 -0.40 6.65
C LEU A 111 -20.41 0.73 6.79
N VAL A 112 -20.35 1.75 5.93
CA VAL A 112 -21.36 2.83 5.93
C VAL A 112 -22.77 2.29 5.72
N VAL A 113 -22.93 1.36 4.77
CA VAL A 113 -24.24 0.74 4.49
C VAL A 113 -24.72 -0.10 5.67
N SER A 114 -23.80 -0.78 6.37
CA SER A 114 -24.13 -1.59 7.55
C SER A 114 -24.72 -0.80 8.72
N GLU A 115 -24.47 0.52 8.79
CA GLU A 115 -25.06 1.40 9.82
C GLU A 115 -26.59 1.50 9.73
N ASN A 116 -27.15 1.28 8.53
CA ASN A 116 -28.60 1.29 8.31
C ASN A 116 -29.30 0.02 8.85
N TYR A 117 -28.54 -0.97 9.33
CA TYR A 117 -29.03 -2.27 9.76
C TYR A 117 -28.68 -2.53 11.24
N PRO A 118 -29.51 -2.07 12.21
CA PRO A 118 -29.21 -2.18 13.63
C PRO A 118 -28.94 -3.61 14.11
N GLN A 119 -29.67 -4.59 13.57
CA GLN A 119 -29.50 -6.01 13.92
C GLN A 119 -28.13 -6.55 13.50
N LEU A 120 -27.63 -6.15 12.32
CA LEU A 120 -26.29 -6.48 11.85
C LEU A 120 -25.22 -5.80 12.70
N LYS A 121 -25.42 -4.52 13.04
CA LYS A 121 -24.50 -3.77 13.90
C LYS A 121 -24.34 -4.39 15.28
N SER A 122 -25.42 -4.98 15.81
CA SER A 122 -25.42 -5.69 17.09
C SER A 122 -24.94 -7.14 16.99
N ASP A 123 -24.79 -7.70 15.79
CA ASP A 123 -24.32 -9.07 15.60
C ASP A 123 -22.87 -9.23 16.08
N ALA A 124 -22.64 -10.24 16.92
CA ALA A 124 -21.34 -10.46 17.56
C ALA A 124 -20.26 -10.86 16.54
N LEU A 125 -20.61 -11.67 15.54
CA LEU A 125 -19.69 -12.12 14.50
C LEU A 125 -19.29 -10.95 13.59
N PHE A 126 -20.25 -10.09 13.23
CA PHE A 126 -19.97 -8.89 12.45
C PHE A 126 -19.02 -7.93 13.17
N ARG A 127 -19.25 -7.67 14.46
CA ARG A 127 -18.38 -6.83 15.28
C ARG A 127 -16.96 -7.38 15.42
N ASP A 128 -16.82 -8.70 15.60
CA ASP A 128 -15.52 -9.36 15.64
C ASP A 128 -14.78 -9.22 14.30
N LEU A 129 -15.45 -9.48 13.18
CA LEU A 129 -14.87 -9.30 11.85
C LEU A 129 -14.44 -7.86 11.58
N GLN A 130 -15.21 -6.86 12.02
CA GLN A 130 -14.80 -5.46 11.93
C GLN A 130 -13.53 -5.19 12.74
N ALA A 131 -13.46 -5.65 14.00
CA ALA A 131 -12.28 -5.47 14.84
C ALA A 131 -11.03 -6.17 14.25
N GLN A 132 -11.21 -7.36 13.66
CA GLN A 132 -10.13 -8.06 12.97
C GLN A 132 -9.66 -7.31 11.71
N LEU A 133 -10.59 -6.75 10.93
CA LEU A 133 -10.26 -5.94 9.75
C LEU A 133 -9.55 -4.65 10.13
N GLU A 134 -10.05 -3.90 11.11
CA GLU A 134 -9.39 -2.71 11.65
C GLU A 134 -7.97 -3.04 12.14
N GLY A 135 -7.85 -4.11 12.94
CA GLY A 135 -6.55 -4.60 13.40
C GLY A 135 -5.63 -5.04 12.26
N THR A 136 -6.19 -5.47 11.12
CA THR A 136 -5.41 -5.82 9.92
C THR A 136 -4.98 -4.56 9.17
N GLU A 137 -5.86 -3.56 9.01
CA GLU A 137 -5.52 -2.27 8.38
C GLU A 137 -4.41 -1.54 9.15
N ASN A 138 -4.47 -1.54 10.49
CA ASN A 138 -3.42 -0.99 11.34
C ASN A 138 -2.07 -1.70 11.12
N ARG A 139 -2.08 -3.04 11.00
CA ARG A 139 -0.87 -3.83 10.71
C ARG A 139 -0.37 -3.59 9.29
N ILE A 140 -1.26 -3.44 8.31
CA ILE A 140 -0.90 -3.05 6.93
C ILE A 140 -0.19 -1.70 6.96
N ALA A 141 -0.72 -0.69 7.66
CA ALA A 141 -0.09 0.63 7.75
C ALA A 141 1.33 0.54 8.32
N VAL A 142 1.53 -0.22 9.41
CA VAL A 142 2.85 -0.45 10.00
C VAL A 142 3.80 -1.20 9.05
N ALA A 143 3.32 -2.27 8.40
CA ALA A 143 4.11 -3.05 7.46
C ALA A 143 4.54 -2.21 6.25
N ARG A 144 3.62 -1.39 5.70
CA ARG A 144 3.92 -0.44 4.62
C ARG A 144 4.97 0.58 5.05
N ASN A 145 4.86 1.16 6.24
CA ASN A 145 5.86 2.10 6.75
C ASN A 145 7.24 1.46 6.88
N ARG A 146 7.31 0.21 7.35
CA ARG A 146 8.58 -0.53 7.44
C ARG A 146 9.17 -0.81 6.05
N TYR A 147 8.34 -1.20 5.08
CA TYR A 147 8.75 -1.37 3.68
C TYR A 147 9.22 -0.05 3.07
N ILE A 148 8.49 1.05 3.28
CA ILE A 148 8.84 2.39 2.80
C ILE A 148 10.24 2.77 3.26
N LYS A 149 10.53 2.54 4.54
CA LYS A 149 11.85 2.83 5.12
C LYS A 149 12.95 1.95 4.52
N ALA A 150 12.71 0.64 4.40
CA ALA A 150 13.67 -0.28 3.78
C ALA A 150 13.98 0.11 2.32
N VAL A 151 12.96 0.46 1.53
CA VAL A 151 13.13 0.91 0.15
C VAL A 151 13.85 2.25 0.09
N GLN A 152 13.54 3.19 1.00
CA GLN A 152 14.25 4.47 1.08
C GLN A 152 15.74 4.26 1.32
N ASP A 153 16.10 3.41 2.28
CA ASP A 153 17.50 3.13 2.63
C ASP A 153 18.22 2.45 1.46
N TYR A 154 17.58 1.44 0.83
CA TYR A 154 18.09 0.79 -0.38
C TYR A 154 18.29 1.78 -1.53
N ASN A 155 17.24 2.51 -1.92
CA ASN A 155 17.26 3.47 -3.04
C ASN A 155 18.30 4.57 -2.81
N THR A 156 18.47 5.03 -1.57
CA THR A 156 19.52 6.01 -1.21
C THR A 156 20.91 5.43 -1.47
N THR A 157 21.17 4.19 -1.04
CA THR A 157 22.45 3.52 -1.25
C THR A 157 22.75 3.31 -2.73
N VAL A 158 21.81 2.77 -3.52
CA VAL A 158 22.05 2.51 -4.95
C VAL A 158 22.21 3.79 -5.78
N ARG A 159 21.75 4.93 -5.27
CA ARG A 159 21.90 6.25 -5.94
C ARG A 159 23.09 7.07 -5.46
N SER A 160 23.67 6.75 -4.32
CA SER A 160 24.76 7.53 -3.72
C SER A 160 26.11 7.19 -4.34
N PHE A 161 26.96 8.18 -4.56
CA PHE A 161 28.35 7.96 -4.97
C PHE A 161 29.19 7.52 -3.73
N PRO A 162 30.11 6.54 -3.86
CA PRO A 162 30.49 5.81 -5.08
C PRO A 162 29.64 4.56 -5.39
N THR A 163 28.73 4.18 -4.51
CA THR A 163 27.94 2.93 -4.58
C THR A 163 27.09 2.80 -5.84
N ASN A 164 26.65 3.91 -6.45
CA ASN A 164 25.90 3.91 -7.71
C ASN A 164 26.66 3.30 -8.90
N LEU A 165 28.00 3.36 -8.89
CA LEU A 165 28.84 2.72 -9.90
C LEU A 165 28.75 1.19 -9.77
N THR A 166 28.83 0.68 -8.54
CA THR A 166 28.62 -0.73 -8.24
C THR A 166 27.18 -1.16 -8.54
N ALA A 167 26.20 -0.33 -8.19
CA ALA A 167 24.80 -0.56 -8.53
C ALA A 167 24.60 -0.74 -10.04
N SER A 168 25.16 0.17 -10.83
CA SER A 168 25.10 0.14 -12.30
C SER A 168 25.84 -1.07 -12.88
N ALA A 169 27.04 -1.38 -12.36
CA ALA A 169 27.86 -2.50 -12.85
C ALA A 169 27.21 -3.88 -12.61
N PHE A 170 26.50 -4.04 -11.49
CA PHE A 170 25.82 -5.30 -11.13
C PHE A 170 24.32 -5.30 -11.46
N GLY A 171 23.79 -4.22 -12.04
CA GLY A 171 22.38 -4.13 -12.46
C GLY A 171 21.37 -3.96 -11.32
N TYR A 172 21.81 -3.48 -10.15
CA TYR A 172 20.90 -3.12 -9.06
C TYR A 172 20.09 -1.86 -9.44
N LYS A 173 18.77 -1.97 -9.38
CA LYS A 173 17.81 -0.92 -9.77
C LYS A 173 17.02 -0.46 -8.56
N GLU A 174 16.59 0.79 -8.58
CA GLU A 174 15.65 1.33 -7.61
C GLU A 174 14.40 0.45 -7.50
N LYS A 175 13.92 0.25 -6.27
CA LYS A 175 12.66 -0.45 -6.01
C LYS A 175 11.52 0.57 -5.94
N PRO A 176 10.32 0.23 -6.45
CA PRO A 176 9.14 1.07 -6.29
C PRO A 176 8.81 1.20 -4.81
N ASN A 177 8.16 2.30 -4.44
CA ASN A 177 7.76 2.54 -3.06
C ASN A 177 6.27 2.88 -3.00
N PHE A 178 5.66 2.67 -1.84
CA PHE A 178 4.33 3.20 -1.58
C PHE A 178 4.37 4.72 -1.50
N SER A 179 3.46 5.38 -2.22
CA SER A 179 3.29 6.82 -2.20
C SER A 179 1.85 7.19 -1.87
N VAL A 180 1.63 8.48 -1.65
CA VAL A 180 0.28 8.99 -1.50
C VAL A 180 -0.35 9.06 -2.89
N ARG A 181 -1.38 8.26 -3.13
CA ARG A 181 -1.96 8.11 -4.48
C ARG A 181 -2.50 9.39 -5.08
N ASN A 182 -2.93 10.32 -4.23
CA ASN A 182 -3.58 11.55 -4.65
C ASN A 182 -2.92 12.78 -4.02
N GLU A 183 -1.60 12.87 -4.20
CA GLU A 183 -0.80 14.04 -3.84
C GLU A 183 -1.41 15.33 -4.42
N ALA A 184 -2.02 15.24 -5.61
CA ALA A 184 -2.74 16.31 -6.28
C ALA A 184 -4.08 16.70 -5.63
N GLU A 185 -4.81 15.77 -4.99
CA GLU A 185 -6.03 16.11 -4.23
C GLU A 185 -5.71 16.70 -2.87
N ILE A 186 -4.67 16.21 -2.19
CA ILE A 186 -4.22 16.76 -0.90
C ILE A 186 -3.68 18.19 -1.06
N SER A 187 -3.09 18.48 -2.23
CA SER A 187 -2.61 19.81 -2.56
C SER A 187 -3.74 20.80 -2.95
N ARG A 188 -4.98 20.32 -3.14
CA ARG A 188 -6.12 21.19 -3.42
C ARG A 188 -6.77 21.62 -2.09
N PRO A 189 -6.87 22.93 -1.81
CA PRO A 189 -7.58 23.38 -0.62
C PRO A 189 -9.05 22.93 -0.67
N PRO A 190 -9.65 22.50 0.45
CA PRO A 190 -11.05 22.11 0.47
C PRO A 190 -11.92 23.31 0.10
N THR A 191 -12.63 23.21 -1.02
CA THR A 191 -13.65 24.18 -1.42
C THR A 191 -14.90 23.94 -0.59
N VAL A 192 -15.17 24.84 0.35
CA VAL A 192 -16.43 24.87 1.09
C VAL A 192 -17.33 25.91 0.44
N ASP A 193 -18.39 25.45 -0.22
CA ASP A 193 -19.41 26.31 -0.81
C ASP A 193 -20.67 26.31 0.07
N PHE A 194 -21.01 27.47 0.61
CA PHE A 194 -22.21 27.70 1.44
C PHE A 194 -23.38 28.30 0.64
N SER A 195 -23.29 28.37 -0.69
CA SER A 195 -24.31 28.99 -1.55
C SER A 195 -25.53 28.09 -1.81
N THR A 196 -26.21 27.68 -0.74
CA THR A 196 -27.62 27.30 -0.78
C THR A 196 -28.40 28.20 0.18
N SER A 197 -28.49 29.49 -0.17
CA SER A 197 -29.50 30.37 0.43
C SER A 197 -30.87 29.94 -0.08
N PRO A 198 -31.84 29.58 0.78
CA PRO A 198 -33.22 29.41 0.35
C PRO A 198 -33.73 30.79 -0.07
N THR A 199 -34.15 30.93 -1.32
CA THR A 199 -34.94 32.07 -1.79
C THR A 199 -36.09 32.29 -0.81
N PRO A 200 -36.20 33.45 -0.12
CA PRO A 200 -37.37 33.74 0.67
C PRO A 200 -38.57 33.78 -0.28
N ALA A 201 -39.56 32.94 -0.01
CA ALA A 201 -40.86 33.04 -0.67
C ALA A 201 -41.39 34.46 -0.45
N SER A 202 -41.42 35.26 -1.52
CA SER A 202 -42.05 36.57 -1.53
C SER A 202 -43.54 36.36 -1.26
N GLY A 203 -43.94 36.58 -0.02
CA GLY A 203 -45.33 36.61 0.41
C GLY A 203 -46.09 37.74 -0.29
N ALA A 204 -47.32 37.40 -0.69
CA ALA A 204 -48.32 38.33 -1.21
C ALA A 204 -48.67 39.44 -0.19
N GLY A 205 -49.00 40.64 -0.69
CA GLY A 205 -49.58 41.68 0.15
C GLY A 205 -49.85 43.03 -0.52
N LYS A 206 -51.05 43.13 -1.13
CA LYS A 206 -51.80 44.31 -1.60
C LYS A 206 -51.42 44.95 -2.95
#